data_AF-A0A6J2XM54-F1
#
_entry.id   AF-A0A6J2XM54-F1
#
_cell.length_a   1.000
_cell.length_b   1.000
_cell.length_c   1.000
_cell.angle_alpha   90.00
_cell.angle_beta   90.00
_cell.angle_gamma   90.00
#
_symmetry.space_group_name_H-M   'P 1'
#
loop_
_entity.id
_entity.type
_entity.pdbx_description
1 polymer ?
#
loop_
_entity_poly.entity_id
_entity_poly.type
_entity_poly.pdbx_seq_one_letter_code
_entity_poly.pdbx_strand_id
1 'polypeptide(L)'
;MGRRYYRTRLTEHKRNCRLGQTEKSAVAEHALRDGDHKIQFEDTQVIATTSGYHPRLVREAVEIHKHPNNFNRKEETFYLNRIWHPAISRTKVAAQRSRPVPEELPPEQATPPSADA
;
A
#
# COMPACT_ATOMS: atom_id res chain seq x y z
N MET A 1 8.40 -14.38 4.08
CA MET A 1 8.33 -13.23 5.01
C MET A 1 6.98 -13.31 5.71
N GLY A 2 6.95 -13.37 7.04
CA GLY A 2 5.74 -13.72 7.79
C GLY A 2 4.82 -12.53 8.13
N ARG A 3 3.64 -12.85 8.68
CA ARG A 3 2.59 -11.91 9.13
C ARG A 3 3.10 -10.84 10.13
N ARG A 4 4.15 -11.15 10.89
CA ARG A 4 4.76 -10.23 11.86
C ARG A 4 5.54 -9.10 11.19
N TYR A 5 6.27 -9.39 10.12
CA TYR A 5 7.15 -8.41 9.48
C TYR A 5 6.37 -7.29 8.79
N TYR A 6 5.27 -7.61 8.08
CA TYR A 6 4.48 -6.56 7.43
C TYR A 6 3.86 -5.60 8.45
N ARG A 7 3.43 -6.10 9.62
CA ARG A 7 2.83 -5.25 10.67
C ARG A 7 3.85 -4.25 11.19
N THR A 8 5.10 -4.69 11.38
CA THR A 8 6.20 -3.80 11.74
C THR A 8 6.40 -2.73 10.68
N ARG A 9 6.48 -3.11 9.40
CA ARG A 9 6.61 -2.15 8.29
C ARG A 9 5.46 -1.14 8.24
N LEU A 10 4.23 -1.59 8.46
CA LEU A 10 3.06 -0.72 8.49
C LEU A 10 3.17 0.32 9.63
N THR A 11 3.53 -0.14 10.83
CA THR A 11 3.73 0.75 11.99
C THR A 11 4.88 1.73 11.77
N GLU A 12 5.97 1.30 11.13
CA GLU A 12 7.08 2.17 10.74
C GLU A 12 6.61 3.28 9.79
N HIS A 13 5.87 2.94 8.73
CA HIS A 13 5.32 3.93 7.81
C HIS A 13 4.36 4.91 8.50
N LYS A 14 3.45 4.41 9.36
CA LYS A 14 2.56 5.27 10.18
C LYS A 14 3.34 6.25 11.04
N ARG A 15 4.39 5.75 11.73
CA ARG A 15 5.28 6.58 12.55
C ARG A 15 6.00 7.63 11.72
N ASN A 16 6.54 7.26 10.56
CA ASN A 16 7.29 8.17 9.69
C ASN A 16 6.38 9.29 9.15
N CYS A 17 5.14 8.98 8.79
CA CYS A 17 4.14 9.98 8.40
C CYS A 17 3.86 10.96 9.55
N ARG A 18 3.63 10.44 10.76
CA ARG A 18 3.39 11.27 11.96
C ARG A 18 4.58 12.18 12.30
N LEU A 19 5.81 11.70 12.09
CA LEU A 19 7.04 12.41 12.44
C LEU A 19 7.60 13.28 11.31
N GLY A 20 6.96 13.33 10.14
CA GLY A 20 7.47 14.13 9.02
C GLY A 20 8.73 13.54 8.34
N GLN A 21 9.04 12.27 8.54
CA GLN A 21 10.29 11.64 8.08
C GLN A 21 10.20 11.20 6.60
N THR A 22 10.08 12.19 5.70
CA THR A 22 9.92 12.00 4.25
C THR A 22 11.12 11.28 3.62
N GLU A 23 12.32 11.48 4.16
CA GLU A 23 13.56 10.86 3.71
C GLU A 23 13.66 9.36 4.00
N LYS A 24 12.85 8.85 4.95
CA LYS A 24 12.85 7.44 5.37
C LYS A 24 11.68 6.65 4.79
N SER A 25 10.74 7.31 4.14
CA SER A 25 9.49 6.69 3.72
C SER A 25 8.88 7.46 2.58
N ALA A 26 8.93 6.88 1.37
CA ALA A 26 8.22 7.41 0.21
C ALA A 26 6.71 7.57 0.49
N VAL A 27 6.11 6.73 1.34
CA VAL A 27 4.72 6.88 1.80
C VAL A 27 4.53 8.16 2.62
N ALA A 28 5.54 8.55 3.42
CA ALA A 28 5.47 9.76 4.23
C ALA A 28 5.73 11.01 3.36
N GLU A 29 6.63 10.91 2.39
CA GLU A 29 6.84 11.94 1.38
C GLU A 29 5.54 12.24 0.63
N HIS A 30 4.91 11.21 0.06
CA HIS A 30 3.63 11.33 -0.65
C HIS A 30 2.53 11.93 0.24
N ALA A 31 2.35 11.41 1.45
CA ALA A 31 1.28 11.86 2.34
C ALA A 31 1.41 13.33 2.79
N LEU A 32 2.63 13.88 2.81
CA LEU A 32 2.90 15.23 3.33
C LEU A 32 3.13 16.27 2.24
N ARG A 33 3.63 15.87 1.07
CA ARG A 33 3.94 16.78 -0.04
C ARG A 33 2.83 16.86 -1.08
N ASP A 34 2.14 15.74 -1.31
CA ASP A 34 1.24 15.58 -2.46
C ASP A 34 -0.24 15.46 -2.06
N GLY A 35 -0.57 15.52 -0.75
CA GLY A 35 -1.86 15.05 -0.23
C GLY A 35 -2.85 16.12 0.22
N ASP A 36 -4.00 16.21 -0.48
CA ASP A 36 -5.30 16.50 0.16
C ASP A 36 -5.96 15.23 0.74
N HIS A 37 -5.38 14.06 0.44
CA HIS A 37 -5.96 12.75 0.73
C HIS A 37 -5.17 11.97 1.79
N LYS A 38 -5.89 11.08 2.48
CA LYS A 38 -5.35 10.25 3.56
C LYS A 38 -4.95 8.86 3.06
N ILE A 39 -3.78 8.38 3.50
CA ILE A 39 -3.34 7.01 3.27
C ILE A 39 -4.23 6.04 4.07
N GLN A 40 -4.85 5.08 3.39
CA GLN A 40 -5.69 4.03 3.98
C GLN A 40 -4.81 2.86 4.48
N PHE A 41 -4.14 3.05 5.62
CA PHE A 41 -3.27 2.00 6.17
C PHE A 41 -4.03 0.74 6.59
N GLU A 42 -5.31 0.89 6.94
CA GLU A 42 -6.22 -0.15 7.40
C GLU A 42 -6.55 -1.15 6.28
N ASP A 43 -6.50 -0.69 5.02
CA ASP A 43 -6.79 -1.48 3.83
C ASP A 43 -5.53 -2.04 3.15
N THR A 44 -4.41 -2.12 3.87
CA THR A 44 -3.17 -2.70 3.35
C THR A 44 -3.32 -4.20 3.07
N GLN A 45 -2.89 -4.63 1.88
CA GLN A 45 -2.95 -6.04 1.47
C GLN A 45 -1.56 -6.64 1.22
N VAL A 46 -1.39 -7.92 1.57
CA VAL A 46 -0.19 -8.68 1.23
C VAL A 46 -0.38 -9.30 -0.16
N ILE A 47 0.38 -8.80 -1.14
CA ILE A 47 0.28 -9.24 -2.54
C ILE A 47 0.97 -10.58 -2.82
N ALA A 48 1.99 -10.93 -2.03
CA ALA A 48 2.70 -12.21 -2.15
C ALA A 48 3.51 -12.50 -0.88
N THR A 49 3.74 -13.79 -0.62
CA THR A 49 4.66 -14.27 0.41
C THR A 49 5.80 -15.05 -0.26
N THR A 50 7.04 -14.75 0.13
CA THR A 50 8.23 -15.43 -0.41
C THR A 50 9.14 -15.87 0.72
N SER A 51 9.73 -17.06 0.61
CA SER A 51 10.85 -17.49 1.45
C SER A 51 12.18 -17.09 0.80
N GLY A 52 13.18 -16.74 1.62
CA GLY A 52 14.50 -16.33 1.15
C GLY A 52 14.63 -14.86 0.75
N TYR A 53 15.86 -14.36 0.79
CA TYR A 53 16.20 -12.96 0.52
C TYR A 53 16.17 -12.62 -0.98
N HIS A 54 16.89 -13.39 -1.80
CA HIS A 54 16.97 -13.13 -3.25
C HIS A 54 15.64 -13.30 -4.00
N PRO A 55 14.84 -14.36 -3.75
CA PRO A 55 13.52 -14.48 -4.38
C PRO A 55 12.59 -13.31 -4.05
N ARG A 56 12.72 -12.73 -2.85
CA ARG A 56 11.98 -11.54 -2.46
C ARG A 56 12.40 -10.34 -3.29
N LEU A 57 13.70 -10.07 -3.44
CA LEU A 57 14.19 -8.93 -4.22
C LEU A 57 13.72 -8.97 -5.67
N VAL A 58 13.81 -10.14 -6.31
CA VAL A 58 13.36 -10.31 -7.70
C VAL A 58 11.85 -10.08 -7.81
N ARG A 59 11.06 -10.66 -6.90
CA ARG A 59 9.60 -10.48 -6.91
C ARG A 59 9.20 -9.02 -6.67
N GLU A 60 9.86 -8.35 -5.73
CA GLU A 60 9.63 -6.93 -5.42
C GLU A 60 9.89 -6.05 -6.65
N ALA A 61 11.02 -6.26 -7.35
CA ALA A 61 11.33 -5.55 -8.59
C ALA A 61 10.30 -5.81 -9.70
N VAL A 62 9.83 -7.06 -9.84
CA VAL A 62 8.78 -7.40 -10.82
C VAL A 62 7.47 -6.69 -10.47
N GLU A 63 7.03 -6.73 -9.20
CA GLU A 63 5.79 -6.08 -8.78
C GLU A 63 5.87 -4.56 -8.93
N ILE A 64 6.99 -3.92 -8.62
CA ILE A 64 7.20 -2.48 -8.86
C ILE A 64 7.09 -2.15 -10.35
N HIS A 65 7.68 -2.98 -11.21
CA HIS A 65 7.62 -2.76 -12.67
C HIS A 65 6.21 -2.92 -13.24
N LYS A 66 5.39 -3.80 -12.65
CA LYS A 66 4.00 -4.01 -13.06
C LYS A 66 3.06 -2.85 -12.72
N HIS A 67 3.41 -2.02 -11.74
CA HIS A 67 2.55 -0.95 -11.24
C HIS A 67 3.20 0.41 -11.54
N PRO A 68 2.92 1.06 -12.69
CA PRO A 68 3.58 2.32 -13.06
C PRO A 68 3.29 3.47 -12.07
N ASN A 69 2.14 3.43 -11.38
CA ASN A 69 1.72 4.42 -10.38
C ASN A 69 2.10 3.98 -8.96
N ASN A 70 3.37 3.72 -8.71
CA ASN A 70 3.85 3.32 -7.38
C ASN A 70 4.86 4.34 -6.81
N PHE A 71 4.98 4.39 -5.49
CA PHE A 71 5.84 5.36 -4.79
C PHE A 71 7.31 4.92 -4.67
N ASN A 72 7.67 3.72 -5.10
CA ASN A 72 9.04 3.22 -4.92
C ASN A 72 10.00 3.94 -5.87
N ARG A 73 11.10 4.44 -5.31
CA ARG A 73 12.18 5.07 -6.08
C ARG A 73 12.94 3.98 -6.83
N LYS A 74 12.94 4.04 -8.16
CA LYS A 74 13.55 3.00 -9.01
C LYS A 74 15.04 2.75 -8.69
N GLU A 75 15.74 3.79 -8.23
CA GLU A 75 17.15 3.76 -7.83
C GLU A 75 17.42 2.92 -6.57
N GLU A 76 16.41 2.76 -5.70
CA GLU A 76 16.52 2.03 -4.43
C GLU A 76 16.11 0.54 -4.57
N THR A 77 15.74 0.11 -5.79
CA THR A 77 15.15 -1.21 -6.05
C THR A 77 16.14 -2.17 -6.70
N PHE A 78 15.89 -3.47 -6.55
CA PHE A 78 16.72 -4.50 -7.17
C PHE A 78 16.70 -4.38 -8.70
N TYR A 79 17.89 -4.35 -9.32
CA TYR A 79 18.02 -4.21 -10.77
C TYR A 79 17.51 -5.45 -11.51
N LEU A 80 16.55 -5.24 -12.40
CA LEU A 80 16.04 -6.28 -13.29
C LEU A 80 16.53 -6.04 -14.72
N ASN A 81 17.13 -7.06 -15.33
CA ASN A 81 17.63 -6.96 -16.70
C ASN A 81 16.49 -6.58 -17.67
N ARG A 82 16.75 -5.61 -18.55
CA ARG A 82 15.79 -5.05 -19.50
C ARG A 82 15.14 -6.08 -20.43
N ILE A 83 15.82 -7.21 -20.68
CA ILE A 83 15.28 -8.34 -21.45
C ILE A 83 13.94 -8.84 -20.86
N TRP A 84 13.74 -8.71 -19.54
CA TRP A 84 12.52 -9.14 -18.87
C TRP A 84 11.37 -8.13 -18.97
N HIS A 85 11.63 -6.85 -19.28
CA HIS A 85 10.59 -5.83 -19.28
C HIS A 85 9.43 -6.16 -20.22
N PRO A 86 9.64 -6.53 -21.50
CA PRO A 86 8.53 -6.87 -22.39
C PRO A 86 7.69 -8.04 -21.87
N ALA A 87 8.30 -9.03 -21.24
CA ALA A 87 7.59 -10.18 -20.67
C ALA A 87 6.72 -9.76 -19.46
N ILE A 88 7.24 -8.89 -18.61
CA ILE A 88 6.55 -8.45 -17.39
C ILE A 88 5.41 -7.50 -17.74
N SER A 89 5.61 -6.55 -18.65
CA SER A 89 4.57 -5.60 -19.07
C SER A 89 3.37 -6.29 -19.72
N ARG A 90 3.57 -7.46 -20.34
CA ARG A 90 2.47 -8.28 -20.90
C ARG A 90 1.70 -9.09 -19.86
N THR A 91 2.19 -9.16 -18.62
CA THR A 91 1.57 -9.98 -17.57
C THR A 91 0.44 -9.22 -16.91
N LYS A 92 -0.73 -9.84 -16.78
CA LYS A 92 -1.87 -9.22 -16.08
C LYS A 92 -1.52 -8.89 -14.63
N VAL A 93 -1.91 -7.70 -14.20
CA VAL A 93 -1.90 -7.31 -12.79
C VAL A 93 -3.15 -7.93 -12.16
N ALA A 94 -2.99 -8.61 -11.02
CA ALA A 94 -4.14 -9.08 -10.28
C ALA A 94 -4.94 -7.87 -9.79
N ALA A 95 -6.25 -7.85 -10.03
CA ALA A 95 -7.09 -6.76 -9.55
C ALA A 95 -6.94 -6.62 -8.04
N GLN A 96 -6.61 -5.41 -7.57
CA GLN A 96 -6.63 -5.14 -6.14
C GLN A 96 -8.07 -5.33 -5.65
N ARG A 97 -8.24 -6.05 -4.54
CA ARG A 97 -9.56 -6.22 -3.95
C ARG A 97 -9.96 -4.90 -3.30
N SER A 98 -10.70 -4.05 -4.01
CA SER A 98 -11.43 -2.96 -3.37
C SER A 98 -12.56 -3.56 -2.54
N ARG A 99 -12.56 -3.30 -1.22
CA ARG A 99 -13.75 -3.54 -0.40
C ARG A 99 -14.85 -2.59 -0.90
N PRO A 100 -16.13 -3.02 -1.00
CA PRO A 100 -17.20 -2.06 -1.18
C PRO A 100 -17.16 -1.08 -0.02
N VAL A 101 -17.05 0.22 -0.32
CA VAL A 101 -17.26 1.28 0.66
C VAL A 101 -18.67 1.08 1.21
N PRO A 102 -18.88 0.92 2.53
CA PRO A 102 -20.22 0.96 3.10
C PRO A 102 -20.80 2.34 2.75
N GLU A 103 -21.85 2.35 1.93
CA GLU A 103 -22.63 3.54 1.66
C GLU A 103 -23.16 4.04 3.01
N GLU A 104 -22.64 5.17 3.51
CA GLU A 104 -23.18 5.80 4.70
C GLU A 104 -24.64 6.17 4.40
N LEU A 105 -25.57 5.51 5.09
CA LEU A 105 -26.99 5.78 4.94
C LEU A 105 -27.26 7.25 5.33
N PRO A 106 -28.11 7.97 4.57
CA PRO A 106 -28.46 9.35 4.87
C PRO A 106 -28.96 9.54 6.31
N PRO A 107 -28.68 10.68 6.95
CA PRO A 107 -28.98 10.95 8.36
C PRO A 107 -30.47 11.01 8.73
N GLU A 108 -31.39 10.73 7.79
CA GLU A 108 -32.82 10.89 7.99
C GLU A 108 -33.49 9.69 8.72
N GLN A 109 -32.76 8.62 9.04
CA GLN A 109 -33.32 7.43 9.73
C GLN A 109 -32.84 7.24 11.18
N ALA A 110 -32.14 8.19 11.78
CA ALA A 110 -31.86 8.15 13.21
C ALA A 110 -33.13 8.52 13.99
N THR A 111 -33.94 7.52 14.35
CA THR A 111 -35.03 7.69 15.32
C THR A 111 -34.45 8.19 16.64
N PRO A 112 -35.00 9.26 17.24
CA PRO A 112 -34.51 9.74 18.53
C PRO A 112 -34.73 8.69 19.63
N PRO A 113 -33.84 8.61 20.63
CA PRO A 113 -34.02 7.70 21.76
C PRO A 113 -35.28 8.08 22.53
N SER A 114 -36.16 7.10 22.74
CA SER A 114 -37.33 7.21 23.62
C SER A 114 -36.85 7.57 25.02
N ALA A 115 -37.28 8.73 25.51
CA ALA A 115 -37.13 9.11 26.90
C ALA A 115 -38.29 8.50 27.67
N ASP A 116 -38.03 7.46 28.45
CA ASP A 116 -38.97 6.98 29.46
C ASP A 116 -38.47 7.36 30.86
N ALA A 117 -39.46 7.81 31.64
CA ALA A 117 -39.42 8.43 32.95
C ALA A 117 -39.30 7.44 34.12
#